data_AF-A0A920S549-F1
#
_entry.id   AF-A0A920S549-F1
#
_cell.length_a   1.000
_cell.length_b   1.000
_cell.length_c   1.000
_cell.angle_alpha   90.00
_cell.angle_beta   90.00
_cell.angle_gamma   90.00
#
_symmetry.space_group_name_H-M   'P 1'
#
loop_
_entity.id
_entity.type
_entity.pdbx_description
1 polymer ?
#
loop_
_entity_poly.entity_id
_entity_poly.type
_entity_poly.pdbx_seq_one_letter_code
_entity_poly.pdbx_strand_id
1 'polypeptide(L)'
;MPKKFNNAGGKSHQEEVAKYIESVQFVDNQIGIVLDNFSARGLDENTILIITSDHGYELNDYNTGYYGHSSNYSPAQMRVPLFFKWPGKQSTVIDHLTSHNDLPPTIINSVLGVKIQA
;
A
#
# COMPACT_ATOMS: atom_id res chain seq x y z
N MET A 1 9.58 -18.17 -1.83
CA MET A 1 8.21 -17.81 -1.41
C MET A 1 8.24 -17.27 0.01
N PRO A 2 7.71 -16.06 0.28
CA PRO A 2 7.54 -15.55 1.65
C PRO A 2 6.73 -16.55 2.50
N LYS A 3 7.13 -16.77 3.76
CA LYS A 3 6.48 -17.74 4.66
C LYS A 3 4.97 -17.51 4.82
N LYS A 4 4.51 -16.27 4.65
CA LYS A 4 3.09 -15.87 4.74
C LYS A 4 2.20 -16.59 3.72
N PHE A 5 2.73 -16.96 2.55
CA PHE A 5 1.98 -17.61 1.48
C PHE A 5 2.26 -19.12 1.38
N ASN A 6 2.91 -19.70 2.39
CA ASN A 6 3.23 -21.13 2.43
C ASN A 6 2.06 -21.96 2.96
N ASN A 7 0.82 -21.55 2.68
CA ASN A 7 -0.36 -22.32 3.03
C ASN A 7 -0.41 -23.55 2.11
N ALA A 8 -0.97 -24.66 2.63
CA ALA A 8 -1.03 -25.97 1.98
C ALA A 8 -1.98 -26.03 0.76
N GLY A 9 -1.95 -25.00 -0.10
CA GLY A 9 -2.71 -24.95 -1.34
C GLY A 9 -2.07 -25.81 -2.44
N GLY A 10 -2.91 -26.34 -3.33
CA GLY A 10 -2.47 -27.08 -4.50
C GLY A 10 -1.75 -26.19 -5.52
N LYS A 11 -1.36 -26.78 -6.65
CA LYS A 11 -0.59 -26.11 -7.72
C LYS A 11 -1.18 -24.76 -8.16
N SER A 12 -2.50 -24.67 -8.30
CA SER A 12 -3.19 -23.42 -8.71
C SER A 12 -3.00 -22.29 -7.70
N HIS A 13 -3.01 -22.58 -6.40
CA HIS A 13 -2.76 -21.58 -5.36
C HIS A 13 -1.31 -21.07 -5.44
N GLN A 14 -0.35 -21.97 -5.63
CA GLN A 14 1.06 -21.60 -5.76
C GLN A 14 1.33 -20.74 -7.01
N GLU A 15 0.64 -21.03 -8.12
CA GLU A 15 0.70 -20.20 -9.33
C GLU A 15 0.13 -18.80 -9.10
N GLU A 16 -0.98 -18.67 -8.37
CA GLU A 16 -1.57 -17.37 -8.07
C GLU A 16 -0.69 -16.54 -7.12
N VAL A 17 -0.11 -17.18 -6.10
CA VAL A 17 0.87 -16.56 -5.21
C VAL A 17 2.10 -16.08 -6.00
N ALA A 18 2.59 -16.87 -6.95
CA ALA A 18 3.72 -16.49 -7.80
C ALA A 18 3.40 -15.23 -8.62
N LYS A 19 2.25 -15.20 -9.30
CA LYS A 19 1.80 -14.03 -10.07
C LYS A 19 1.65 -12.78 -9.21
N TYR A 20 1.11 -12.93 -7.99
CA TYR A 20 0.99 -11.81 -7.06
C TYR A 20 2.37 -11.25 -6.68
N ILE A 21 3.33 -12.13 -6.36
CA ILE A 21 4.71 -11.70 -6.01
C ILE A 21 5.39 -11.04 -7.21
N GLU A 22 5.27 -11.61 -8.40
CA GLU A 22 5.80 -11.03 -9.64
C GLU A 22 5.20 -9.65 -9.90
N SER A 23 3.89 -9.47 -9.67
CA SER A 23 3.22 -8.18 -9.81
C SER A 23 3.74 -7.16 -8.79
N VAL A 24 3.95 -7.56 -7.54
CA VAL A 24 4.54 -6.68 -6.51
C VAL A 24 5.97 -6.27 -6.89
N GLN A 25 6.80 -7.21 -7.36
CA GLN A 25 8.16 -6.92 -7.83
C GLN A 25 8.17 -5.98 -9.04
N PHE A 26 7.23 -6.17 -9.96
CA PHE A 26 7.08 -5.25 -11.09
C PHE A 26 6.74 -3.84 -10.62
N VAL A 27 5.78 -3.68 -9.71
CA VAL A 27 5.40 -2.37 -9.14
C VAL A 27 6.56 -1.73 -8.38
N ASP A 28 7.32 -2.49 -7.59
CA ASP A 28 8.51 -2.01 -6.87
C ASP A 28 9.54 -1.39 -7.85
N ASN A 29 9.82 -2.07 -8.96
CA ASN A 29 10.69 -1.54 -10.02
C ASN A 29 10.12 -0.24 -10.64
N GLN A 30 8.80 -0.15 -10.87
CA GLN A 30 8.18 1.06 -11.40
C GLN A 30 8.26 2.24 -10.42
N ILE A 31 8.08 1.98 -9.12
CA ILE A 31 8.25 2.99 -8.07
C ILE A 31 9.70 3.48 -8.07
N GLY A 32 10.68 2.58 -8.16
CA GLY A 32 12.10 2.94 -8.28
C GLY A 32 12.37 3.93 -9.41
N ILE A 33 11.84 3.67 -10.61
CA ILE A 33 11.99 4.58 -11.75
C ILE A 33 11.42 5.98 -11.44
N VAL A 34 10.26 6.08 -10.80
CA VAL A 34 9.67 7.38 -10.43
C VAL A 34 10.55 8.10 -9.42
N LEU A 35 11.05 7.40 -8.40
CA LEU A 35 11.90 7.98 -7.37
C LEU A 35 13.24 8.47 -7.94
N ASP A 36 13.87 7.69 -8.81
CA ASP A 36 15.12 8.06 -9.49
C ASP A 36 14.92 9.34 -10.32
N ASN A 37 13.79 9.46 -11.02
CA ASN A 37 13.44 10.66 -11.78
C ASN A 37 13.20 11.89 -10.88
N PHE A 38 12.60 11.71 -9.70
CA PHE A 38 12.41 12.80 -8.74
C PHE A 38 13.74 13.29 -8.21
N SER A 39 14.64 12.35 -7.86
CA SER A 39 15.96 12.67 -7.35
C SER A 39 16.84 13.36 -8.39
N ALA A 40 16.85 12.87 -9.63
CA ALA A 40 17.57 13.49 -10.74
C ALA A 40 17.13 14.95 -11.03
N ARG A 41 15.88 15.29 -10.66
CA ARG A 41 15.32 16.64 -10.82
C ARG A 41 15.41 17.51 -9.56
N GLY A 42 15.99 16.98 -8.47
CA GLY A 42 16.09 17.70 -7.19
C GLY A 42 14.75 17.95 -6.51
N LEU A 43 13.73 17.10 -6.75
CA LEU A 43 12.38 17.28 -6.23
C LEU A 43 12.14 16.65 -4.85
N ASP A 44 13.12 15.89 -4.33
CA ASP A 44 12.98 15.10 -3.10
C ASP A 44 12.58 15.93 -1.87
N GLU A 45 13.15 17.13 -1.73
CA GLU A 45 12.96 17.98 -0.55
C GLU A 45 11.68 18.82 -0.59
N ASN A 46 11.05 18.94 -1.77
CA ASN A 46 9.85 19.76 -1.96
C ASN A 46 8.65 18.94 -2.44
N THR A 47 8.69 17.61 -2.25
CA THR A 47 7.59 16.74 -2.61
C THR A 47 7.20 15.84 -1.46
N ILE A 48 5.90 15.77 -1.17
CA ILE A 48 5.34 14.72 -0.33
C ILE A 48 4.97 13.56 -1.23
N LEU A 49 5.53 12.38 -0.95
CA LEU A 49 5.19 11.15 -1.64
C LEU A 49 4.30 10.31 -0.74
N ILE A 50 3.17 9.85 -1.30
CA ILE A 50 2.23 8.95 -0.65
C ILE A 50 2.14 7.68 -1.50
N ILE A 51 2.45 6.52 -0.93
CA ILE A 51 2.29 5.22 -1.58
C ILE A 51 1.18 4.48 -0.84
N THR A 52 0.15 4.07 -1.58
CA THR A 52 -0.99 3.30 -1.05
C THR A 52 -1.60 2.40 -2.12
N SER A 53 -2.59 1.60 -1.74
CA SER A 53 -3.45 0.80 -2.62
C SER A 53 -4.91 1.15 -2.34
N ASP A 54 -5.82 0.96 -3.28
CA ASP A 54 -7.26 1.15 -3.08
C ASP A 54 -7.89 0.05 -2.22
N HIS A 55 -7.40 -1.19 -2.38
CA HIS A 55 -7.74 -2.33 -1.53
C HIS A 55 -6.57 -3.32 -1.42
N GLY A 56 -6.72 -4.30 -0.53
CA GLY A 56 -5.83 -5.45 -0.42
C GLY A 56 -6.19 -6.55 -1.42
N TYR A 57 -5.50 -7.70 -1.33
CA TYR A 57 -5.75 -8.85 -2.18
C TYR A 57 -5.57 -10.13 -1.34
N GLU A 58 -6.64 -10.93 -1.25
CA GLU A 58 -6.62 -12.19 -0.53
C GLU A 58 -6.19 -13.35 -1.45
N LEU A 59 -5.31 -14.20 -0.94
CA LEU A 59 -4.84 -15.41 -1.60
C LEU A 59 -5.27 -16.62 -0.76
N ASN A 60 -6.52 -16.65 -0.33
CA ASN A 60 -7.04 -17.63 0.61
C ASN A 60 -6.23 -17.70 1.92
N ASP A 61 -5.81 -16.52 2.43
CA ASP A 61 -5.01 -16.36 3.65
C ASP A 61 -5.64 -17.06 4.86
N TYR A 62 -6.97 -17.20 4.88
CA TYR A 62 -7.76 -17.76 5.99
C TYR A 62 -8.34 -19.15 5.73
N ASN A 63 -7.97 -19.84 4.64
CA ASN A 63 -8.50 -21.16 4.25
C ASN A 63 -10.03 -21.20 4.11
N THR A 64 -10.63 -20.08 3.72
CA THR A 64 -12.09 -19.88 3.53
C THR A 64 -12.52 -19.96 2.06
N GLY A 65 -11.57 -20.16 1.14
CA GLY A 65 -11.80 -20.29 -0.31
C GLY A 65 -11.85 -18.97 -1.08
N TYR A 66 -11.66 -17.83 -0.43
CA TYR A 66 -11.71 -16.52 -1.08
C TYR A 66 -10.38 -16.13 -1.72
N TYR A 67 -10.47 -15.55 -2.91
CA TYR A 67 -9.36 -14.98 -3.66
C TYR A 67 -9.74 -13.60 -4.19
N GLY A 68 -8.76 -12.70 -4.32
CA GLY A 68 -8.97 -11.34 -4.80
C GLY A 68 -9.55 -10.42 -3.73
N HIS A 69 -10.50 -9.59 -4.12
CA HIS A 69 -11.10 -8.54 -3.27
C HIS A 69 -12.63 -8.49 -3.46
N SER A 70 -13.29 -7.59 -2.73
CA SER A 70 -14.74 -7.32 -2.81
C SER A 70 -15.67 -8.50 -2.47
N SER A 71 -15.20 -9.48 -1.69
CA SER A 71 -15.97 -10.70 -1.40
C SER A 71 -15.97 -11.09 0.07
N ASN A 72 -14.80 -11.19 0.70
CA ASN A 72 -14.64 -11.71 2.06
C ASN A 72 -14.53 -10.60 3.12
N TYR A 73 -14.14 -9.38 2.71
CA TYR A 73 -13.86 -8.26 3.63
C TYR A 73 -12.94 -8.65 4.79
N SER A 74 -12.01 -9.58 4.53
CA SER A 74 -11.02 -10.01 5.51
C SER A 74 -9.94 -8.95 5.68
N PRO A 75 -9.10 -9.02 6.74
CA PRO A 75 -7.95 -8.13 6.83
C PRO A 75 -7.01 -8.21 5.61
N ALA A 76 -6.95 -9.32 4.88
CA ALA A 76 -6.17 -9.43 3.65
C ALA A 76 -6.77 -8.61 2.48
N GLN A 77 -8.09 -8.47 2.43
CA GLN A 77 -8.78 -7.62 1.45
C GLN A 77 -8.86 -6.14 1.88
N MET A 78 -8.90 -5.86 3.18
CA MET A 78 -9.11 -4.49 3.70
C MET A 78 -7.82 -3.73 4.03
N ARG A 79 -6.73 -4.40 4.41
CA ARG A 79 -5.48 -3.72 4.77
C ARG A 79 -4.65 -3.42 3.54
N VAL A 80 -4.18 -2.18 3.44
CA VAL A 80 -3.32 -1.70 2.36
C VAL A 80 -2.00 -1.14 2.92
N PRO A 81 -0.92 -1.10 2.11
CA PRO A 81 0.23 -0.28 2.46
C PRO A 81 -0.19 1.19 2.55
N LEU A 82 0.38 1.94 3.48
CA LEU A 82 0.27 3.38 3.52
C LEU A 82 1.59 3.99 3.99
N PHE A 83 2.34 4.57 3.05
CA PHE A 83 3.64 5.18 3.32
C PHE A 83 3.63 6.66 2.95
N PHE A 84 4.21 7.48 3.82
CA PHE A 84 4.45 8.90 3.59
C PHE A 84 5.95 9.20 3.66
N LYS A 85 6.52 9.71 2.58
CA LYS A 85 7.78 10.48 2.63
C LYS A 85 7.40 11.94 2.66
N TRP A 86 7.57 12.57 3.81
CA TRP A 86 7.14 13.95 4.06
C TRP A 86 8.33 14.79 4.55
N PRO A 87 8.93 15.63 3.68
CA PRO A 87 10.03 16.51 4.06
C PRO A 87 9.68 17.40 5.26
N GLY A 88 10.57 17.47 6.25
CA GLY A 88 10.37 18.24 7.48
C GLY A 88 9.50 17.57 8.56
N LYS A 89 9.04 16.33 8.35
CA LYS A 89 8.41 15.51 9.40
C LYS A 89 9.37 14.44 9.90
N GLN A 90 9.36 14.19 11.21
CA GLN A 90 10.14 13.12 11.81
C GLN A 90 9.59 11.76 11.38
N SER A 91 10.48 10.83 11.03
CA SER A 91 10.10 9.44 10.75
C SER A 91 9.44 8.81 11.98
N THR A 92 8.30 8.19 11.78
CA THR A 92 7.56 7.48 12.82
C THR A 92 6.77 6.31 12.22
N VAL A 93 6.45 5.33 13.05
CA VAL A 93 5.50 4.26 12.72
C VAL A 93 4.18 4.56 13.39
N ILE A 94 3.11 4.52 12.62
CA ILE A 94 1.75 4.68 13.12
C ILE A 94 1.12 3.29 13.22
N ASP A 95 0.73 2.90 14.43
CA ASP A 95 0.21 1.56 14.75
C ASP A 95 -1.29 1.53 15.08
N HIS A 96 -1.92 2.69 15.26
CA HIS A 96 -3.37 2.81 15.38
C HIS A 96 -4.07 2.67 14.02
N LEU A 97 -5.37 2.39 14.07
CA LEU A 97 -6.19 2.21 12.87
C LEU A 97 -6.36 3.53 12.10
N THR A 98 -6.20 3.47 10.79
CA THR A 98 -6.45 4.57 9.85
C THR A 98 -7.41 4.11 8.74
N SER A 99 -7.93 5.08 7.98
CA SER A 99 -8.80 4.87 6.83
C SER A 99 -8.33 5.71 5.64
N HIS A 100 -8.65 5.29 4.41
CA HIS A 100 -8.50 6.14 3.23
C HIS A 100 -9.25 7.46 3.35
N ASN A 101 -10.33 7.50 4.14
CA ASN A 101 -11.07 8.72 4.43
C ASN A 101 -10.27 9.76 5.23
N ASP A 102 -9.15 9.35 5.84
CA ASP A 102 -8.26 10.24 6.56
C ASP A 102 -7.27 10.96 5.62
N LEU A 103 -7.08 10.45 4.38
CA LEU A 103 -6.16 11.05 3.42
C LEU A 103 -6.59 12.45 2.96
N PRO A 104 -7.85 12.68 2.51
CA PRO A 104 -8.28 14.02 2.11
C PRO A 104 -8.11 15.08 3.22
N PRO A 105 -8.63 14.90 4.45
CA PRO A 105 -8.46 15.91 5.49
C PRO A 105 -7.00 16.10 5.91
N THR A 106 -6.17 15.04 5.87
CA THR A 106 -4.73 15.15 6.13
C THR A 106 -4.05 16.02 5.08
N ILE A 107 -4.30 15.79 3.79
CA ILE A 107 -3.69 16.56 2.70
C ILE A 107 -4.17 18.01 2.74
N ILE A 108 -5.49 18.23 2.81
CA ILE A 108 -6.09 19.57 2.77
C ILE A 108 -5.59 20.44 3.94
N ASN A 109 -5.62 19.91 5.16
CA ASN A 109 -5.29 20.69 6.34
C ASN A 109 -3.76 20.81 6.53
N SER A 110 -3.04 19.69 6.45
CA SER A 110 -1.63 19.65 6.85
C SER A 110 -0.66 19.97 5.71
N VAL A 111 -1.08 19.86 4.44
CA VAL A 111 -0.25 20.20 3.27
C VAL A 111 -0.68 21.52 2.66
N LEU A 112 -1.98 21.71 2.40
CA LEU A 112 -2.48 22.90 1.71
C LEU A 112 -2.82 24.06 2.66
N GLY A 113 -2.79 23.83 3.98
CA GLY A 113 -3.08 24.85 5.00
C GLY A 113 -4.54 25.32 5.00
N VAL A 114 -5.44 24.56 4.37
CA VAL A 114 -6.86 24.90 4.29
C VAL A 114 -7.56 24.46 5.57
N LYS A 115 -8.17 25.42 6.27
CA LYS A 115 -9.01 25.13 7.43
C LYS A 115 -10.35 24.59 6.97
N ILE A 116 -10.63 23.33 7.30
CA ILE A 116 -11.95 22.74 7.11
C ILE A 116 -12.86 23.28 8.21
N GLN A 117 -13.89 24.04 7.84
CA GLN A 117 -14.95 24.44 8.77
C GLN A 117 -15.85 23.22 9.01
N ALA A 118 -16.13 22.94 10.28
CA ALA A 118 -17.07 21.91 10.71
C ALA A 118 -18.51 22.37 10.49
#